data_AF-A0A3C0GH42-F1
#
_entry.id   AF-A0A3C0GH42-F1
#
_cell.length_a   1.000
_cell.length_b   1.000
_cell.length_c   1.000
_cell.angle_alpha   90.00
_cell.angle_beta   90.00
_cell.angle_gamma   90.00
#
_symmetry.space_group_name_H-M   'P 1'
#
loop_
_entity.id
_entity.type
_entity.pdbx_description
1 polymer ?
#
loop_
_entity_poly.entity_id
_entity_poly.type
_entity_poly.pdbx_seq_one_letter_code
_entity_poly.pdbx_strand_id
1 'polypeptide(L)'
;MRNKRKVTAADIRKVKRVPQRRNKLAGRGKTKTPLSKKRYDAAYHATPERKKYRAKLQRANRKNPNGKGVDKSHTKGGRLVNEIASKNRARNKPGKSLK
;
A
#
# COMPACT_ATOMS: atom_id res chain seq x y z
N MET A 1 -29.92 3.80 -48.94
CA MET A 1 -29.17 4.58 -47.94
C MET A 1 -29.49 4.04 -46.55
N ARG A 2 -28.50 3.58 -45.77
CA ARG A 2 -28.73 2.91 -44.48
C ARG A 2 -28.95 3.96 -43.39
N ASN A 3 -30.21 4.16 -42.97
CA ASN A 3 -30.58 5.11 -41.92
C ASN A 3 -29.85 4.78 -40.61
N LYS A 4 -28.84 5.58 -40.27
CA LYS A 4 -28.15 5.50 -38.97
C LYS A 4 -29.06 6.12 -37.91
N ARG A 5 -29.88 5.30 -37.24
CA ARG A 5 -30.59 5.74 -36.02
C ARG A 5 -29.56 6.29 -35.02
N LYS A 6 -29.73 7.54 -34.58
CA LYS A 6 -28.89 8.15 -33.55
C LYS A 6 -29.18 7.46 -32.21
N VAL A 7 -28.13 6.97 -31.54
CA VAL A 7 -28.26 6.33 -30.23
C VAL A 7 -28.83 7.35 -29.24
N THR A 8 -29.97 7.05 -28.62
CA THR A 8 -30.63 7.96 -27.69
C THR A 8 -30.07 7.81 -26.28
N ALA A 9 -30.25 8.83 -25.44
CA ALA A 9 -29.86 8.75 -24.03
C ALA A 9 -30.56 7.59 -23.29
N ALA A 10 -31.76 7.20 -23.72
CA ALA A 10 -32.49 6.06 -23.21
C ALA A 10 -31.83 4.72 -23.58
N ASP A 11 -31.32 4.60 -24.81
CA ASP A 11 -30.56 3.42 -25.25
C ASP A 11 -29.27 3.25 -24.45
N ILE A 12 -28.55 4.36 -24.20
CA ILE A 12 -27.34 4.37 -23.35
C ILE A 12 -27.66 3.95 -21.91
N ARG A 13 -28.79 4.40 -21.34
CA ARG A 13 -29.27 4.02 -20.00
C ARG A 13 -29.77 2.57 -19.92
N LYS A 14 -30.16 1.97 -21.04
CA LYS A 14 -30.58 0.55 -21.13
C LYS A 14 -29.36 -0.38 -21.10
N VAL A 15 -28.26 0.00 -21.76
CA VAL A 15 -26.99 -0.75 -21.75
C VAL A 15 -26.29 -0.71 -20.38
N LYS A 16 -26.41 0.40 -19.65
CA LYS A 16 -25.85 0.57 -18.28
C LYS A 16 -26.65 -0.16 -17.18
N ARG A 17 -27.68 -0.92 -17.54
CA ARG A 17 -28.59 -1.61 -16.61
C ARG A 17 -28.29 -3.10 -16.46
N VAL A 18 -27.07 -3.54 -16.73
CA VAL A 18 -26.59 -4.78 -16.08
C VAL A 18 -26.56 -4.44 -14.59
N PRO A 19 -27.37 -5.08 -13.73
CA PRO A 19 -27.29 -4.82 -12.30
C PRO A 19 -25.84 -5.10 -11.91
N GLN A 20 -25.11 -4.05 -11.52
CA GLN A 20 -23.74 -4.20 -11.08
C GLN A 20 -23.80 -5.08 -9.85
N ARG A 21 -23.57 -6.39 -10.04
CA ARG A 21 -23.60 -7.38 -8.98
C ARG A 21 -22.58 -6.90 -7.97
N ARG A 22 -23.08 -6.35 -6.86
CA ARG A 22 -22.25 -5.78 -5.81
C ARG A 22 -21.21 -6.84 -5.44
N ASN A 23 -19.93 -6.52 -5.59
CA ASN A 23 -18.86 -7.46 -5.32
C ASN A 23 -19.07 -8.00 -3.89
N LYS A 24 -19.25 -9.32 -3.74
CA LYS A 24 -19.51 -9.96 -2.44
C LYS A 24 -18.39 -9.69 -1.42
N LEU A 25 -17.20 -9.35 -1.90
CA LEU A 25 -16.03 -8.98 -1.11
C LEU A 25 -16.00 -7.50 -0.71
N ALA A 26 -16.78 -6.63 -1.38
CA ALA A 26 -16.82 -5.21 -1.03
C ALA A 26 -17.46 -5.01 0.34
N GLY A 27 -16.73 -4.36 1.25
CA GLY A 27 -17.14 -4.15 2.64
C GLY A 27 -16.84 -5.32 3.59
N ARG A 28 -16.41 -6.48 3.06
CA ARG A 28 -15.78 -7.51 3.89
C ARG A 28 -14.37 -7.04 4.20
N GLY A 29 -14.17 -6.52 5.41
CA GLY A 29 -12.84 -6.12 5.88
C GLY A 29 -11.83 -7.27 5.81
N LYS A 30 -10.56 -6.97 6.06
CA LYS A 30 -9.50 -8.00 6.09
C LYS A 30 -9.87 -9.06 7.13
N THR A 31 -9.58 -10.33 6.82
CA THR A 31 -9.71 -11.42 7.80
C THR A 31 -8.89 -11.09 9.05
N LYS A 32 -9.39 -11.48 10.23
CA LYS A 32 -8.69 -11.21 11.48
C LYS A 32 -7.29 -11.85 11.42
N THR A 33 -6.27 -11.09 11.80
CA THR A 33 -4.90 -11.61 11.90
C THR A 33 -4.88 -12.84 12.81
N PRO A 34 -4.27 -13.97 12.38
CA PRO A 34 -4.17 -15.17 13.20
C PRO A 34 -3.55 -14.91 14.57
N LEU A 35 -4.02 -15.61 15.61
CA LEU A 35 -3.52 -15.45 16.97
C LEU A 35 -2.02 -15.76 17.06
N SER A 36 -1.54 -16.78 16.34
CA SER A 36 -0.12 -17.15 16.25
C SER A 36 0.76 -15.97 15.82
N LYS A 37 0.35 -15.26 14.76
CA LYS A 37 1.06 -14.07 14.28
C LYS A 37 1.07 -12.95 15.33
N LYS A 38 -0.05 -12.71 16.02
CA LYS A 38 -0.09 -11.69 17.10
C LYS A 38 0.87 -12.02 18.23
N ARG A 39 0.95 -13.28 18.66
CA ARG A 39 1.87 -13.73 19.72
C ARG A 39 3.32 -13.58 19.29
N TYR A 40 3.65 -13.99 18.07
CA TYR A 40 4.98 -13.79 17.51
C TYR A 40 5.38 -12.32 17.44
N ASP A 41 4.53 -11.46 16.87
CA ASP A 41 4.80 -10.03 16.72
C ASP A 41 5.00 -9.36 18.10
N ALA A 42 4.20 -9.75 19.10
CA ALA A 42 4.35 -9.29 20.48
C ALA A 42 5.70 -9.69 21.09
N ALA A 43 6.08 -10.97 20.98
CA ALA A 43 7.36 -11.47 21.49
C ALA A 43 8.55 -10.79 20.79
N TYR A 44 8.50 -10.69 19.46
CA TYR A 44 9.55 -10.02 18.67
C TYR A 44 9.71 -8.55 19.06
N HIS A 45 8.61 -7.83 19.29
CA HIS A 45 8.63 -6.43 19.71
C HIS A 45 8.99 -6.22 21.19
N ALA A 46 8.85 -7.25 22.02
CA ALA A 46 9.26 -7.18 23.43
C ALA A 46 10.79 -7.20 23.61
N THR A 47 11.54 -7.72 22.63
CA THR A 47 13.01 -7.85 22.69
C THR A 47 13.71 -6.50 22.91
N PRO A 48 14.79 -6.45 23.72
CA PRO A 48 15.50 -5.20 24.03
C PRO A 48 16.13 -4.56 22.78
N GLU A 49 16.64 -5.38 21.87
CA GLU A 49 17.21 -4.93 20.59
C GLU A 49 16.16 -4.22 19.74
N ARG A 50 14.97 -4.79 19.63
CA ARG A 50 13.90 -4.20 18.82
C ARG A 50 13.40 -2.89 19.41
N LYS A 51 13.30 -2.81 20.74
CA LYS A 51 12.98 -1.56 21.46
C LYS A 51 14.04 -0.48 21.19
N LYS A 52 15.34 -0.81 21.32
CA LYS A 52 16.45 0.11 21.01
C LYS A 52 16.41 0.58 19.55
N TYR A 53 16.19 -0.34 18.61
CA TYR A 53 16.08 -0.02 17.19
C TYR A 53 14.91 0.93 16.91
N ARG A 54 13.73 0.68 17.48
CA ARG A 54 12.56 1.57 17.36
C ARG A 54 12.82 2.94 17.96
N ALA A 55 13.48 3.03 19.12
CA ALA A 55 13.86 4.30 19.73
C ALA A 55 14.81 5.11 18.82
N LYS A 56 15.81 4.44 18.21
CA LYS A 56 16.72 5.05 17.22
C LYS A 56 15.95 5.59 16.01
N LEU A 57 15.02 4.81 15.46
CA LEU A 57 14.16 5.24 14.35
C LEU A 57 13.31 6.46 14.72
N GLN A 58 12.68 6.46 15.90
CA GLN A 58 11.87 7.59 16.34
C GLN A 58 12.70 8.85 16.57
N ARG A 59 13.92 8.72 17.11
CA ARG A 59 14.86 9.84 17.22
C ARG A 59 15.22 10.39 15.84
N ALA A 60 15.48 9.53 14.86
CA ALA A 60 15.77 9.94 13.48
C ALA A 60 14.58 10.64 12.81
N ASN A 61 13.36 10.14 13.02
CA ASN A 61 12.13 10.76 12.50
C ASN A 61 11.87 12.13 13.13
N ARG A 62 12.11 12.29 14.44
CA ARG A 62 12.00 13.60 15.10
C ARG A 62 13.01 14.61 14.57
N LYS A 63 14.26 14.16 14.34
CA LYS A 63 15.33 15.02 13.82
C LYS A 63 15.12 15.44 12.37
N ASN A 64 14.59 14.54 11.55
CA ASN A 64 14.36 14.78 10.13
C ASN A 64 13.01 14.14 9.76
N PRO A 65 11.88 14.85 9.92
CA PRO A 65 10.57 14.31 9.59
C PRO A 65 10.45 14.05 8.08
N ASN A 66 9.57 13.13 7.70
CA ASN A 66 9.29 12.87 6.29
C ASN A 66 8.25 13.87 5.79
N GLY A 67 8.54 14.52 4.67
CA GLY A 67 7.55 15.32 3.95
C GLY A 67 6.52 14.46 3.20
N LYS A 68 5.50 15.11 2.64
CA LYS A 68 4.51 14.45 1.79
C LYS A 68 5.20 13.80 0.58
N GLY A 69 4.90 12.52 0.32
CA GLY A 69 5.45 11.79 -0.82
C GLY A 69 6.89 11.26 -0.64
N VAL A 70 7.40 11.27 0.60
CA VAL A 70 8.76 10.83 0.94
C VAL A 70 8.71 9.68 1.93
N ASP A 71 9.50 8.64 1.68
CA ASP A 71 9.66 7.47 2.55
C ASP A 71 11.08 7.47 3.16
N LYS A 72 11.23 6.90 4.37
CA LYS A 72 12.56 6.61 4.93
C LYS A 72 13.21 5.49 4.13
N SER A 73 14.42 5.72 3.64
CA SER A 73 15.23 4.76 2.90
C SER A 73 16.49 4.43 3.69
N HIS A 74 16.88 3.15 3.69
CA HIS A 74 18.18 2.73 4.21
C HIS A 74 19.18 2.74 3.05
N THR A 75 20.21 3.56 3.20
CA THR A 75 21.35 3.58 2.26
C THR A 75 22.25 2.36 2.47
N LYS A 76 23.08 2.02 1.48
CA LYS A 76 24.07 0.93 1.60
C LYS A 76 25.01 1.10 2.79
N GLY A 77 25.32 2.34 3.17
CA GLY A 77 26.11 2.67 4.36
C GLY A 77 25.34 2.68 5.69
N GLY A 78 24.11 2.14 5.73
CA GLY A 78 23.32 2.02 6.96
C GLY A 78 22.69 3.33 7.48
N ARG A 79 22.80 4.43 6.72
CA ARG A 79 22.18 5.72 7.08
C ARG A 79 20.73 5.77 6.63
N LEU A 80 19.88 6.42 7.44
CA LEU A 80 18.49 6.73 7.12
C LEU A 80 18.39 8.06 6.39
N VAL A 81 17.85 8.04 5.18
CA VAL A 81 17.64 9.24 4.36
C VAL A 81 16.18 9.37 3.97
N ASN A 82 15.76 10.61 3.71
CA ASN A 82 14.47 10.92 3.11
C ASN A 82 14.59 10.74 1.60
N GLU A 83 13.81 9.83 1.03
CA GLU A 83 13.81 9.58 -0.40
C GLU A 83 12.40 9.67 -0.98
N ILE A 84 12.28 10.17 -2.21
CA ILE A 84 11.01 10.17 -2.95
C ILE A 84 10.42 8.75 -2.97
N ALA A 85 9.17 8.63 -2.50
CA ALA A 85 8.49 7.35 -2.30
C ALA A 85 8.44 6.51 -3.58
N SER A 86 8.21 7.14 -4.74
CA SER A 86 8.19 6.46 -6.04
C SER A 86 9.52 5.76 -6.33
N LYS A 87 10.65 6.46 -6.16
CA LYS A 87 11.99 5.91 -6.38
C LYS A 87 12.33 4.80 -5.39
N ASN A 88 12.02 5.02 -4.10
CA ASN A 88 12.26 4.04 -3.04
C ASN A 88 11.48 2.73 -3.29
N ARG A 89 10.18 2.83 -3.57
CA ARG A 89 9.32 1.66 -3.83
C ARG A 89 9.67 0.95 -5.14
N ALA A 90 10.06 1.69 -6.17
CA ALA A 90 10.51 1.11 -7.43
C ALA A 90 11.78 0.26 -7.25
N ARG A 91 12.72 0.73 -6.42
CA ARG A 91 13.95 -0.01 -6.08
C ARG A 91 13.67 -1.23 -5.20
N ASN A 92 12.79 -1.07 -4.21
CA ASN A 92 12.50 -2.10 -3.21
C ASN A 92 11.30 -2.99 -3.59
N LYS A 93 10.94 -3.07 -4.87
CA LYS A 93 9.81 -3.88 -5.34
C LYS A 93 10.19 -5.37 -5.31
N PRO A 94 9.59 -6.22 -4.46
CA PRO A 94 9.83 -7.65 -4.50
C PRO A 94 9.31 -8.21 -5.84
N GLY A 95 10.12 -9.02 -6.53
CA GLY A 95 9.75 -9.68 -7.78
C GLY A 95 10.26 -9.03 -9.08
N LYS A 96 11.16 -8.03 -9.03
CA LYS A 96 11.94 -7.62 -10.20
C LYS A 96 13.32 -8.30 -10.18
N SER A 97 13.35 -9.59 -10.44
CA SER A 97 14.56 -10.29 -10.92
C SER A 97 14.33 -10.67 -12.39
N LEU A 98 15.05 -9.95 -13.26
CA LEU A 98 15.46 -10.32 -14.62
C LEU A 98 14.35 -10.59 -15.68
N LYS A 99 13.96 -9.52 -16.39
CA LYS A 99 14.35 -9.29 -17.79
C LYS A 99 14.18 -7.81 -18.12
#